data_AF-A0A7C1THL1-F1
#
_entry.id   AF-A0A7C1THL1-F1
#
_cell.length_a   1.000
_cell.length_b   1.000
_cell.length_c   1.000
_cell.angle_alpha   90.00
_cell.angle_beta   90.00
_cell.angle_gamma   90.00
#
_symmetry.space_group_name_H-M   'P 1'
#
loop_
_entity.id
_entity.type
_entity.pdbx_description
1 polymer ?
#
loop_
_entity_poly.entity_id
_entity_poly.type
_entity_poly.pdbx_seq_one_letter_code
_entity_poly.pdbx_strand_id
1 'polypeptide(L)'
;MARPNVLFLVHGVGEHRGGWSQLPKTTLREAAASYECFPSTPDPLEQEIEFIEIRYDDIFDLVLERFQNLTNQFKRVDPGLIPAQLQGILDTLNDLDGVGARYAGDVLLYRLKLVSTTVLLRVMKRITETVARIGLVDAGQPVKYGILGHSLGTTVVHDALHLLATQPVISSEAMLAELRTVLPELADDYVQDFGANPFSAGNFQFEAIYMVSNTSRLLHTTDKGPYESLVRPYRSVASPGACASFYNIDHRWDPVSKVKPFRLADAWGGDTSDATQIDVEHVYQVNIHALDHYLMNPKVHAAIFGHLAGSFDPDDWDEAEERVTSGTFKRWGPDFDLEAKKQELRNKLQAKVDAALGDSRIEKLRELLAQVKAL
;
A
#
# COMPACT_ATOMS: atom_id res chain seq x y z
N MET A 1 5.43 25.70 -20.17
CA MET A 1 5.84 24.30 -19.92
C MET A 1 4.58 23.52 -19.65
N ALA A 2 4.45 22.32 -20.19
CA ALA A 2 3.35 21.43 -19.82
C ALA A 2 3.47 21.12 -18.32
N ARG A 3 2.34 20.96 -17.64
CA ARG A 3 2.34 20.50 -16.24
C ARG A 3 2.94 19.09 -16.14
N PRO A 4 3.55 18.77 -14.99
CA PRO A 4 3.98 17.41 -14.69
C PRO A 4 2.78 16.47 -14.63
N ASN A 5 3.00 15.20 -15.00
CA ASN A 5 2.09 14.10 -14.75
C ASN A 5 2.03 13.82 -13.25
N VAL A 6 1.06 13.02 -12.80
CA VAL A 6 0.79 12.85 -11.37
C VAL A 6 1.07 11.43 -10.94
N LEU A 7 1.78 11.25 -9.82
CA LEU A 7 1.89 9.95 -9.14
C LEU A 7 1.35 10.05 -7.73
N PHE A 8 0.22 9.39 -7.47
CA PHE A 8 -0.30 9.21 -6.12
C PHE A 8 0.51 8.13 -5.39
N LEU A 9 0.95 8.42 -4.17
CA LEU A 9 1.67 7.49 -3.31
C LEU A 9 0.78 7.14 -2.12
N VAL A 10 0.46 5.86 -1.96
CA VAL A 10 -0.39 5.33 -0.89
C VAL A 10 0.42 4.33 -0.06
N HIS A 11 0.67 4.69 1.20
CA HIS A 11 1.51 3.92 2.10
C HIS A 11 0.87 2.60 2.55
N GLY A 12 1.67 1.74 3.17
CA GLY A 12 1.23 0.49 3.78
C GLY A 12 0.87 0.66 5.25
N VAL A 13 1.07 -0.42 6.01
CA VAL A 13 0.82 -0.42 7.44
C VAL A 13 1.90 0.35 8.21
N GLY A 14 1.54 1.06 9.29
CA GLY A 14 2.49 1.72 10.20
C GLY A 14 2.24 3.22 10.39
N GLU A 15 3.07 3.83 11.24
CA GLU A 15 3.00 5.28 11.55
C GLU A 15 3.70 6.08 10.44
N HIS A 16 2.92 6.83 9.67
CA HIS A 16 3.40 7.62 8.55
C HIS A 16 3.12 9.09 8.86
N ARG A 17 4.13 9.82 9.34
CA ARG A 17 4.01 11.27 9.52
C ARG A 17 3.90 11.98 8.17
N GLY A 18 3.45 13.24 8.20
CA GLY A 18 3.48 14.09 7.01
C GLY A 18 4.89 14.12 6.40
N GLY A 19 4.99 13.84 5.10
CA GLY A 19 6.26 13.70 4.41
C GLY A 19 6.85 12.30 4.43
N TRP A 20 6.09 11.25 4.76
CA TRP A 20 6.56 9.87 4.64
C TRP A 20 7.02 9.52 3.23
N SER A 21 6.42 10.17 2.22
CA SER A 21 6.74 9.95 0.82
C SER A 21 8.13 10.47 0.42
N GLN A 22 8.81 11.24 1.27
CA GLN A 22 10.13 11.79 0.95
C GLN A 22 11.18 10.71 0.67
N LEU A 23 11.12 9.58 1.39
CA LEU A 23 12.05 8.48 1.17
C LEU A 23 11.82 7.81 -0.20
N PRO A 24 10.60 7.33 -0.55
CA PRO A 24 10.29 6.88 -1.92
C PRO A 24 10.64 7.88 -3.03
N LYS A 25 10.35 9.18 -2.84
CA LYS A 25 10.71 10.22 -3.81
C LYS A 25 12.21 10.34 -4.00
N THR A 26 12.97 10.33 -2.91
CA THR A 26 14.43 10.40 -2.96
C THR A 26 15.00 9.19 -3.71
N THR A 27 14.48 7.99 -3.44
CA THR A 27 14.89 6.78 -4.18
C THR A 27 14.59 6.87 -5.67
N LEU A 28 13.42 7.38 -6.05
CA LEU A 28 13.10 7.58 -7.47
C LEU A 28 13.97 8.66 -8.11
N ARG A 29 14.30 9.74 -7.39
CA ARG A 29 15.21 10.78 -7.88
C ARG A 29 16.62 10.26 -8.10
N GLU A 30 17.13 9.46 -7.15
CA GLU A 30 18.43 8.79 -7.26
C GLU A 30 18.44 7.80 -8.44
N ALA A 31 17.34 7.08 -8.67
CA ALA A 31 17.19 6.22 -9.84
C ALA A 31 17.15 7.03 -11.15
N ALA A 32 16.37 8.10 -11.21
CA ALA A 32 16.27 8.97 -12.37
C ALA A 32 17.63 9.60 -12.73
N ALA A 33 18.43 10.01 -11.74
CA ALA A 33 19.76 10.58 -11.95
C ALA A 33 20.76 9.59 -12.60
N SER A 34 20.38 8.32 -12.72
CA SER A 34 21.20 7.31 -13.38
C SER A 34 20.89 7.15 -14.87
N TYR A 35 19.84 7.77 -15.42
CA TYR A 35 19.52 7.73 -16.84
C TYR A 35 19.91 9.03 -17.53
N GLU A 36 20.43 8.94 -18.76
CA GLU A 36 20.89 10.12 -19.52
C GLU A 36 19.73 11.01 -19.99
N CYS A 37 18.53 10.45 -20.15
CA CYS A 37 17.35 11.19 -20.61
C CYS A 37 16.88 12.27 -19.63
N PHE A 38 17.18 12.13 -18.33
CA PHE A 38 16.83 13.13 -17.34
C PHE A 38 17.88 14.26 -17.31
N PRO A 39 17.47 15.53 -17.42
CA PRO A 39 18.42 16.63 -17.46
C PRO A 39 19.20 16.75 -16.14
N SER A 40 20.47 17.15 -16.21
CA SER A 40 21.29 17.46 -15.03
C SER A 40 20.90 18.79 -14.35
N THR A 41 19.61 18.96 -14.07
CA THR A 41 19.03 20.12 -13.36
C THR A 41 18.67 19.72 -11.93
N PRO A 42 18.43 20.70 -11.04
CA PRO A 42 17.80 20.39 -9.75
C PRO A 42 16.42 19.76 -9.98
N ASP A 43 16.18 18.62 -9.33
CA ASP A 43 14.89 17.92 -9.29
C ASP A 43 14.29 17.61 -10.69
N PRO A 44 15.03 16.90 -11.58
CA PRO A 44 14.60 16.69 -12.95
C PRO A 44 13.34 15.84 -13.03
N LEU A 45 13.19 14.87 -12.12
CA LEU A 45 12.02 14.01 -12.04
C LEU A 45 10.76 14.79 -11.64
N GLU A 46 10.88 15.73 -10.71
CA GLU A 46 9.76 16.56 -10.23
C GLU A 46 9.29 17.60 -11.26
N GLN A 47 10.08 17.88 -12.28
CA GLN A 47 9.64 18.68 -13.44
C GLN A 47 8.66 17.90 -14.32
N GLU A 48 8.68 16.56 -14.24
CA GLU A 48 7.85 15.68 -15.06
C GLU A 48 6.78 14.94 -14.25
N ILE A 49 7.01 14.71 -12.96
CA ILE A 49 6.11 13.97 -12.07
C ILE A 49 5.84 14.75 -10.78
N GLU A 50 4.59 15.15 -10.57
CA GLU A 50 4.07 15.68 -9.31
C GLU A 50 3.66 14.51 -8.40
N PHE A 51 4.42 14.31 -7.32
CA PHE A 51 4.14 13.27 -6.34
C PHE A 51 3.11 13.73 -5.30
N ILE A 52 1.98 13.03 -5.24
CA ILE A 52 0.88 13.32 -4.31
C ILE A 52 0.86 12.28 -3.20
N GLU A 53 1.24 12.71 -2.00
CA GLU A 53 1.15 11.89 -0.79
C GLU A 53 -0.32 11.71 -0.39
N ILE A 54 -0.75 10.45 -0.19
CA ILE A 54 -2.03 10.11 0.42
C ILE A 54 -1.75 9.41 1.76
N ARG A 55 -2.35 9.94 2.82
CA ARG A 55 -2.26 9.40 4.18
C ARG A 55 -3.63 8.98 4.68
N TYR A 56 -3.66 7.91 5.45
CA TYR A 56 -4.87 7.43 6.12
C TYR A 56 -4.60 6.74 7.46
N ASP A 57 -3.33 6.65 7.88
CA ASP A 57 -2.91 6.01 9.12
C ASP A 57 -3.48 6.69 10.38
N ASP A 58 -3.66 8.01 10.33
CA ASP A 58 -4.25 8.79 11.42
C ASP A 58 -5.70 8.39 11.74
N ILE A 59 -6.42 7.75 10.80
CA ILE A 59 -7.74 7.15 11.10
C ILE A 59 -7.58 5.95 12.02
N PHE A 60 -6.58 5.09 11.78
CA PHE A 60 -6.34 3.93 12.65
C PHE A 60 -5.92 4.38 14.04
N ASP A 61 -5.03 5.38 14.13
CA ASP A 61 -4.61 5.95 15.41
C ASP A 61 -5.81 6.50 16.19
N LEU A 62 -6.68 7.28 15.55
CA LEU A 62 -7.88 7.83 16.18
C LEU A 62 -8.83 6.73 16.67
N VAL A 63 -9.01 5.68 15.86
CA VAL A 63 -9.88 4.55 16.19
C VAL A 63 -9.29 3.73 17.35
N LEU A 64 -7.99 3.46 17.34
CA LEU A 64 -7.27 2.78 18.42
C LEU A 64 -7.36 3.57 19.72
N GLU A 65 -7.13 4.88 19.68
CA GLU A 65 -7.23 5.75 20.86
C GLU A 65 -8.64 5.73 21.44
N ARG A 66 -9.67 5.84 20.60
CA ARG A 66 -11.08 5.72 21.03
C ARG A 66 -11.38 4.35 21.63
N PHE A 67 -10.88 3.27 21.04
CA PHE A 67 -11.05 1.92 21.60
C PHE A 67 -10.36 1.78 22.96
N GLN A 68 -9.12 2.26 23.10
CA GLN A 68 -8.41 2.24 24.38
C GLN A 68 -9.17 3.03 25.46
N ASN A 69 -9.70 4.20 25.10
CA ASN A 69 -10.51 5.02 25.99
C ASN A 69 -11.81 4.31 26.40
N LEU A 70 -12.51 3.69 25.45
CA LEU A 70 -13.71 2.89 25.73
C LEU A 70 -13.39 1.69 26.61
N THR A 71 -12.34 0.91 26.33
CA THR A 71 -11.93 -0.23 27.15
C THR A 71 -11.59 0.20 28.58
N ASN A 72 -10.94 1.35 28.76
CA ASN A 72 -10.66 1.89 30.10
C ASN A 72 -11.93 2.30 30.85
N GLN A 73 -12.97 2.73 30.14
CA GLN A 73 -14.30 2.98 30.72
C GLN A 73 -15.05 1.68 31.01
N PHE A 74 -15.00 0.69 30.10
CA PHE A 74 -15.67 -0.61 30.22
C PHE A 74 -15.00 -1.57 31.20
N LYS A 75 -13.73 -1.40 31.58
CA LYS A 75 -13.15 -2.09 32.75
C LYS A 75 -13.93 -1.84 34.05
N ARG A 76 -14.88 -0.90 34.05
CA ARG A 76 -15.81 -0.61 35.15
C ARG A 76 -17.22 -1.20 34.94
N VAL A 77 -17.46 -1.89 33.82
CA VAL A 77 -18.77 -2.42 33.39
C VAL A 77 -18.61 -3.92 33.05
N ASP A 78 -19.70 -4.67 33.12
CA ASP A 78 -19.73 -6.12 32.86
C ASP A 78 -19.21 -6.46 31.43
N PRO A 79 -18.22 -7.36 31.29
CA PRO A 79 -17.71 -7.84 29.99
C PRO A 79 -18.78 -8.37 29.04
N GLY A 80 -19.94 -8.81 29.54
CA GLY A 80 -21.04 -9.33 28.73
C GLY A 80 -21.69 -8.34 27.76
N LEU A 81 -21.37 -7.04 27.85
CA LEU A 81 -21.94 -6.00 26.97
C LEU A 81 -21.06 -5.65 25.75
N ILE A 82 -19.86 -6.21 25.64
CA ILE A 82 -18.95 -5.94 24.52
C ILE A 82 -19.27 -6.91 23.35
N PRO A 83 -19.50 -6.42 22.11
CA PRO A 83 -19.68 -7.29 20.96
C PRO A 83 -18.49 -8.25 20.79
N ALA A 84 -18.74 -9.54 20.58
CA ALA A 84 -17.70 -10.58 20.52
C ALA A 84 -16.61 -10.31 19.46
N GLN A 85 -16.96 -9.69 18.34
CA GLN A 85 -16.00 -9.29 17.31
C GLN A 85 -15.01 -8.24 17.83
N LEU A 86 -15.49 -7.29 18.63
CA LEU A 86 -14.65 -6.26 19.23
C LEU A 86 -13.76 -6.85 20.32
N GLN A 87 -14.30 -7.77 21.12
CA GLN A 87 -13.52 -8.47 22.14
C GLN A 87 -12.35 -9.25 21.52
N GLY A 88 -12.58 -9.98 20.42
CA GLY A 88 -11.51 -10.72 19.74
C GLY A 88 -10.40 -9.83 19.17
N ILE A 89 -10.74 -8.63 18.70
CA ILE A 89 -9.74 -7.64 18.27
C ILE A 89 -8.94 -7.14 19.48
N LEU A 90 -9.61 -6.81 20.58
CA LEU A 90 -8.95 -6.34 21.79
C LEU A 90 -8.03 -7.41 22.39
N ASP A 91 -8.45 -8.67 22.42
CA ASP A 91 -7.64 -9.79 22.90
C ASP A 91 -6.39 -9.95 22.01
N THR A 92 -6.57 -9.91 20.68
CA THR A 92 -5.46 -10.00 19.73
C THR A 92 -4.49 -8.81 19.88
N LEU A 93 -4.99 -7.59 20.12
CA LEU A 93 -4.17 -6.40 20.32
C LEU A 93 -3.43 -6.42 21.65
N ASN A 94 -4.04 -6.97 22.71
CA ASN A 94 -3.42 -7.10 24.03
C ASN A 94 -2.33 -8.18 24.07
N ASP A 95 -2.47 -9.24 23.27
CA ASP A 95 -1.49 -10.33 23.17
C ASP A 95 -0.26 -9.98 22.32
N LEU A 96 -0.30 -8.85 21.60
CA LEU A 96 0.80 -8.40 20.77
C LEU A 96 1.56 -7.25 21.45
N ASP A 97 2.88 -7.37 21.53
CA ASP A 97 3.73 -6.31 22.10
C ASP A 97 4.08 -5.24 21.05
N GLY A 98 3.95 -3.96 21.45
CA GLY A 98 4.55 -2.79 20.80
C GLY A 98 4.27 -2.65 19.30
N VAL A 99 5.28 -2.97 18.49
CA VAL A 99 5.32 -2.72 17.04
C VAL A 99 4.46 -3.72 16.26
N GLY A 100 4.41 -5.00 16.69
CA GLY A 100 3.62 -6.03 16.03
C GLY A 100 2.10 -5.80 16.20
N ALA A 101 1.70 -5.29 17.35
CA ALA A 101 0.31 -4.94 17.64
C ALA A 101 -0.22 -3.84 16.72
N ARG A 102 0.61 -2.85 16.40
CA ARG A 102 0.24 -1.78 15.47
C ARG A 102 0.06 -2.32 14.05
N TYR A 103 1.02 -3.11 13.57
CA TYR A 103 0.94 -3.66 12.22
C TYR A 103 -0.24 -4.63 12.02
N ALA A 104 -0.46 -5.53 12.97
CA ALA A 104 -1.62 -6.40 12.94
C ALA A 104 -2.93 -5.62 13.17
N GLY A 105 -2.88 -4.60 14.02
CA GLY A 105 -3.99 -3.74 14.39
C GLY A 105 -4.60 -3.02 13.20
N ASP A 106 -3.80 -2.31 12.40
CA ASP A 106 -4.27 -1.62 11.20
C ASP A 106 -4.96 -2.58 10.22
N VAL A 107 -4.40 -3.78 10.04
CA VAL A 107 -4.98 -4.82 9.15
C VAL A 107 -6.33 -5.32 9.69
N LEU A 108 -6.44 -5.55 11.00
CA LEU A 108 -7.69 -5.95 11.64
C LEU A 108 -8.72 -4.82 11.61
N LEU A 109 -8.30 -3.59 11.89
CA LEU A 109 -9.15 -2.41 11.89
C LEU A 109 -9.66 -2.12 10.49
N TYR A 110 -8.83 -2.21 9.46
CA TYR A 110 -9.28 -2.02 8.09
C TYR A 110 -10.37 -3.03 7.69
N ARG A 111 -10.43 -4.21 8.31
CA ARG A 111 -11.54 -5.16 8.06
C ARG A 111 -12.86 -4.75 8.71
N LEU A 112 -12.87 -3.77 9.60
CA LEU A 112 -14.09 -3.18 10.12
C LEU A 112 -14.65 -2.20 9.09
N LYS A 113 -15.87 -2.49 8.60
CA LYS A 113 -16.54 -1.72 7.53
C LYS A 113 -16.49 -0.21 7.75
N LEU A 114 -16.72 0.24 8.97
CA LEU A 114 -16.70 1.65 9.34
C LEU A 114 -15.31 2.28 9.14
N VAL A 115 -14.25 1.57 9.53
CA VAL A 115 -12.87 2.05 9.39
C VAL A 115 -12.45 2.04 7.93
N SER A 116 -12.66 0.93 7.20
CA SER A 116 -12.34 0.89 5.76
C SER A 116 -13.09 1.97 5.02
N THR A 117 -14.39 2.15 5.28
CA THR A 117 -15.21 3.17 4.60
C THR A 117 -14.63 4.58 4.82
N THR A 118 -14.17 4.89 6.03
CA THR A 118 -13.53 6.18 6.36
C THR A 118 -12.19 6.35 5.63
N VAL A 119 -11.35 5.30 5.62
CA VAL A 119 -10.07 5.27 4.90
C VAL A 119 -10.27 5.46 3.40
N LEU A 120 -11.21 4.71 2.82
CA LEU A 120 -11.54 4.74 1.40
C LEU A 120 -12.01 6.11 0.98
N LEU A 121 -12.92 6.72 1.74
CA LEU A 121 -13.36 8.08 1.48
C LEU A 121 -12.22 9.08 1.46
N ARG A 122 -11.30 9.02 2.42
CA ARG A 122 -10.15 9.92 2.45
C ARG A 122 -9.28 9.79 1.21
N VAL A 123 -8.97 8.55 0.81
CA VAL A 123 -8.17 8.27 -0.39
C VAL A 123 -8.89 8.76 -1.64
N MET A 124 -10.19 8.45 -1.77
CA MET A 124 -11.03 8.90 -2.88
C MET A 124 -11.07 10.43 -2.97
N LYS A 125 -11.34 11.13 -1.87
CA LYS A 125 -11.35 12.60 -1.79
C LYS A 125 -10.02 13.18 -2.25
N ARG A 126 -8.89 12.63 -1.78
CA ARG A 126 -7.57 13.14 -2.15
C ARG A 126 -7.29 12.99 -3.64
N ILE A 127 -7.72 11.86 -4.24
CA ILE A 127 -7.64 11.63 -5.68
C ILE A 127 -8.54 12.63 -6.42
N THR A 128 -9.81 12.75 -6.04
CA THR A 128 -10.78 13.60 -6.75
C THR A 128 -10.41 15.08 -6.68
N GLU A 129 -10.00 15.58 -5.51
CA GLU A 129 -9.52 16.96 -5.34
C GLU A 129 -8.29 17.25 -6.20
N THR A 130 -7.36 16.29 -6.29
CA THR A 130 -6.14 16.45 -7.09
C THR A 130 -6.47 16.49 -8.58
N VAL A 131 -7.28 15.56 -9.06
CA VAL A 131 -7.70 15.51 -10.46
C VAL A 131 -8.52 16.76 -10.82
N ALA A 132 -9.41 17.23 -9.93
CA ALA A 132 -10.17 18.45 -10.14
C ALA A 132 -9.28 19.70 -10.17
N ARG A 133 -8.26 19.77 -9.30
CA ARG A 133 -7.28 20.88 -9.26
C ARG A 133 -6.39 20.91 -10.50
N ILE A 134 -5.92 19.75 -10.95
CA ILE A 134 -4.95 19.66 -12.05
C ILE A 134 -5.65 19.70 -13.41
N GLY A 135 -6.78 19.01 -13.54
CA GLY A 135 -7.52 18.85 -14.79
C GLY A 135 -7.03 17.67 -15.63
N LEU A 136 -7.84 17.22 -16.57
CA LEU A 136 -7.50 16.09 -17.46
C LEU A 136 -6.60 16.53 -18.64
N VAL A 137 -6.59 17.82 -18.95
CA VAL A 137 -5.84 18.40 -20.05
C VAL A 137 -5.16 19.68 -19.56
N ASP A 138 -3.87 19.82 -19.84
CA ASP A 138 -3.10 21.04 -19.59
C ASP A 138 -2.36 21.45 -20.87
N ALA A 139 -2.46 22.73 -21.24
CA ALA A 139 -1.86 23.27 -22.47
C ALA A 139 -2.16 22.45 -23.76
N GLY A 140 -3.32 21.78 -23.82
CA GLY A 140 -3.72 20.94 -24.95
C GLY A 140 -3.13 19.52 -24.94
N GLN A 141 -2.38 19.14 -23.91
CA GLN A 141 -1.86 17.79 -23.71
C GLN A 141 -2.64 17.07 -22.58
N PRO A 142 -2.92 15.77 -22.72
CA PRO A 142 -3.53 15.01 -21.64
C PRO A 142 -2.56 14.89 -20.46
N VAL A 143 -3.07 15.10 -19.25
CA VAL A 143 -2.30 14.84 -18.01
C VAL A 143 -2.45 13.37 -17.67
N LYS A 144 -1.33 12.68 -17.48
CA LYS A 144 -1.32 11.28 -17.06
C LYS A 144 -1.36 11.18 -15.54
N TYR A 145 -2.12 10.20 -15.05
CA TYR A 145 -2.28 9.94 -13.62
C TYR A 145 -1.87 8.49 -13.32
N GLY A 146 -0.84 8.29 -12.52
CA GLY A 146 -0.47 7.02 -11.95
C GLY A 146 -0.79 6.94 -10.46
N ILE A 147 -0.96 5.73 -9.93
CA ILE A 147 -1.16 5.50 -8.50
C ILE A 147 -0.39 4.27 -8.05
N LEU A 148 0.38 4.43 -6.97
CA LEU A 148 1.17 3.38 -6.35
C LEU A 148 0.63 3.09 -4.94
N GLY A 149 0.17 1.86 -4.74
CA GLY A 149 -0.13 1.31 -3.42
C GLY A 149 0.99 0.38 -2.94
N HIS A 150 1.25 0.41 -1.63
CA HIS A 150 2.23 -0.48 -1.01
C HIS A 150 1.61 -1.29 0.14
N SER A 151 1.83 -2.61 0.19
CA SER A 151 1.36 -3.48 1.28
C SER A 151 -0.15 -3.31 1.50
N LEU A 152 -0.65 -3.03 2.72
CA LEU A 152 -2.06 -2.68 2.99
C LEU A 152 -2.60 -1.59 2.05
N GLY A 153 -1.77 -0.62 1.66
CA GLY A 153 -2.12 0.44 0.72
C GLY A 153 -2.57 -0.08 -0.63
N THR A 154 -2.12 -1.26 -1.07
CA THR A 154 -2.62 -1.90 -2.30
C THR A 154 -4.10 -2.25 -2.18
N THR A 155 -4.54 -2.79 -1.04
CA THR A 155 -5.96 -3.06 -0.79
C THR A 155 -6.77 -1.77 -0.74
N VAL A 156 -6.24 -0.75 -0.07
CA VAL A 156 -6.89 0.56 0.03
C VAL A 156 -7.06 1.20 -1.34
N VAL A 157 -6.01 1.22 -2.16
CA VAL A 157 -6.05 1.68 -3.55
C VAL A 157 -7.08 0.88 -4.34
N HIS A 158 -7.00 -0.44 -4.31
CA HIS A 158 -7.93 -1.30 -5.04
C HIS A 158 -9.40 -0.99 -4.69
N ASP A 159 -9.73 -1.00 -3.41
CA ASP A 159 -11.09 -0.79 -2.95
C ASP A 159 -11.56 0.65 -3.28
N ALA A 160 -10.70 1.66 -3.12
CA ALA A 160 -11.04 3.05 -3.39
C ALA A 160 -11.27 3.30 -4.89
N LEU A 161 -10.45 2.71 -5.75
CA LEU A 161 -10.59 2.83 -7.20
C LEU A 161 -11.81 2.07 -7.72
N HIS A 162 -12.10 0.89 -7.17
CA HIS A 162 -13.34 0.16 -7.50
C HIS A 162 -14.57 0.98 -7.13
N LEU A 163 -14.58 1.61 -5.95
CA LEU A 163 -15.69 2.47 -5.53
C LEU A 163 -15.77 3.74 -6.39
N LEU A 164 -14.66 4.41 -6.68
CA LEU A 164 -14.64 5.56 -7.59
C LEU A 164 -15.18 5.21 -8.98
N ALA A 165 -14.88 4.02 -9.50
CA ALA A 165 -15.31 3.61 -10.82
C ALA A 165 -16.79 3.14 -10.88
N THR A 166 -17.35 2.66 -9.77
CA THR A 166 -18.68 2.02 -9.75
C THR A 166 -19.75 2.84 -9.05
N GLN A 167 -19.38 3.68 -8.09
CA GLN A 167 -20.33 4.48 -7.31
C GLN A 167 -20.39 5.91 -7.83
N PRO A 168 -21.57 6.57 -7.78
CA PRO A 168 -21.62 8.02 -7.89
C PRO A 168 -20.71 8.61 -6.81
N VAL A 169 -19.82 9.53 -7.19
CA VAL A 169 -18.91 10.20 -6.25
C VAL A 169 -19.77 10.97 -5.26
N ILE A 170 -19.96 10.37 -4.08
CA ILE A 170 -20.62 10.85 -2.86
C ILE A 170 -21.89 11.69 -3.11
N SER A 171 -23.00 11.02 -3.38
CA SER A 171 -24.36 11.58 -3.21
C SER A 171 -25.23 10.80 -2.20
N SER A 172 -24.66 9.78 -1.55
CA SER A 172 -25.37 8.98 -0.56
C SER A 172 -25.49 9.74 0.77
N GLU A 173 -26.56 10.52 0.91
CA GLU A 173 -26.99 11.11 2.19
C GLU A 173 -26.94 10.09 3.34
N ALA A 174 -27.26 8.82 3.08
CA ALA A 174 -27.25 7.75 4.07
C ALA A 174 -25.84 7.45 4.61
N MET A 175 -24.83 7.42 3.73
CA MET A 175 -23.45 7.16 4.11
C MET A 175 -22.85 8.36 4.87
N LEU A 176 -23.17 9.58 4.43
CA LEU A 176 -22.80 10.80 5.14
C LEU A 176 -23.48 10.87 6.52
N ALA A 177 -24.74 10.44 6.65
CA ALA A 177 -25.43 10.37 7.92
C ALA A 177 -24.78 9.37 8.89
N GLU A 178 -24.34 8.21 8.40
CA GLU A 178 -23.60 7.22 9.20
C GLU A 178 -22.24 7.80 9.65
N LEU A 179 -21.48 8.43 8.76
CA LEU A 179 -20.21 9.08 9.10
C LEU A 179 -20.39 10.23 10.10
N ARG A 180 -21.39 11.09 9.91
CA ARG A 180 -21.72 12.17 10.86
C ARG A 180 -21.98 11.62 12.26
N THR A 181 -22.57 10.44 12.36
CA THR A 181 -22.87 9.80 13.65
C THR A 181 -21.60 9.29 14.33
N VAL A 182 -20.67 8.73 13.58
CA VAL A 182 -19.51 8.04 14.17
C VAL A 182 -18.26 8.94 14.25
N LEU A 183 -18.01 9.72 13.21
CA LEU A 183 -16.84 10.57 13.03
C LEU A 183 -17.29 11.95 12.48
N PRO A 184 -18.00 12.76 13.29
CA PRO A 184 -18.55 14.06 12.86
C PRO A 184 -17.46 15.00 12.33
N GLU A 185 -16.27 14.96 12.93
CA GLU A 185 -15.08 15.72 12.53
C GLU A 185 -14.70 15.53 11.05
N LEU A 186 -15.05 14.37 10.48
CA LEU A 186 -14.68 14.01 9.11
C LEU A 186 -15.81 14.28 8.12
N ALA A 187 -17.06 14.43 8.57
CA ALA A 187 -18.20 14.35 7.66
C ALA A 187 -18.47 15.63 6.85
N ASP A 188 -18.11 16.80 7.37
CA ASP A 188 -18.33 18.09 6.70
C ASP A 188 -17.39 18.30 5.51
N ASP A 189 -16.35 17.47 5.43
CA ASP A 189 -15.27 17.55 4.47
C ASP A 189 -15.55 16.83 3.13
N TYR A 190 -16.66 16.07 3.01
CA TYR A 190 -16.86 15.09 1.92
C TYR A 190 -17.98 15.42 0.90
N VAL A 191 -18.59 16.59 0.95
CA VAL A 191 -19.73 16.90 0.09
C VAL A 191 -19.30 17.61 -1.21
N GLN A 192 -19.16 16.86 -2.29
CA GLN A 192 -19.16 17.41 -3.65
C GLN A 192 -20.05 16.54 -4.55
N ASP A 193 -21.13 17.12 -5.09
CA ASP A 193 -21.99 16.48 -6.07
C ASP A 193 -21.41 16.70 -7.49
N PHE A 194 -21.02 15.60 -8.15
CA PHE A 194 -20.49 15.63 -9.50
C PHE A 194 -21.53 15.27 -10.58
N GLY A 195 -22.78 14.94 -10.21
CA GLY A 195 -23.77 14.43 -11.15
C GLY A 195 -23.38 13.07 -11.74
N ALA A 196 -22.95 13.04 -13.00
CA ALA A 196 -22.45 11.82 -13.64
C ALA A 196 -21.06 11.47 -13.10
N ASN A 197 -20.80 10.19 -12.78
CA ASN A 197 -19.53 9.77 -12.18
C ASN A 197 -18.33 10.08 -13.11
N PRO A 198 -17.48 11.08 -12.78
CA PRO A 198 -16.35 11.46 -13.61
C PRO A 198 -15.25 10.40 -13.59
N PHE A 199 -15.26 9.49 -12.61
CA PHE A 199 -14.28 8.41 -12.45
C PHE A 199 -14.74 7.06 -13.01
N SER A 200 -15.90 7.01 -13.66
CA SER A 200 -16.31 5.79 -14.36
C SER A 200 -15.28 5.43 -15.44
N ALA A 201 -15.11 4.13 -15.72
CA ALA A 201 -14.09 3.62 -16.63
C ALA A 201 -14.11 4.19 -18.07
N GLY A 202 -15.23 4.80 -18.48
CA GLY A 202 -15.34 5.50 -19.78
C GLY A 202 -14.99 6.98 -19.74
N ASN A 203 -14.92 7.59 -18.55
CA ASN A 203 -14.68 9.02 -18.35
C ASN A 203 -13.27 9.31 -17.82
N PHE A 204 -12.69 8.40 -17.04
CA PHE A 204 -11.36 8.55 -16.47
C PHE A 204 -10.67 7.19 -16.39
N GLN A 205 -9.37 7.18 -16.70
CA GLN A 205 -8.50 6.04 -16.54
C GLN A 205 -7.16 6.52 -15.98
N PHE A 206 -6.63 5.77 -15.02
CA PHE A 206 -5.23 5.93 -14.64
C PHE A 206 -4.35 5.47 -15.79
N GLU A 207 -3.27 6.18 -16.06
CA GLU A 207 -2.23 5.70 -16.97
C GLU A 207 -1.68 4.37 -16.46
N ALA A 208 -1.34 4.30 -15.17
CA ALA A 208 -0.82 3.09 -14.57
C ALA A 208 -1.20 2.93 -13.09
N ILE A 209 -1.49 1.69 -12.69
CA ILE A 209 -1.69 1.30 -11.28
C ILE A 209 -0.54 0.37 -10.88
N TYR A 210 0.19 0.74 -9.82
CA TYR A 210 1.31 -0.02 -9.28
C TYR A 210 0.97 -0.61 -7.92
N MET A 211 0.98 -1.94 -7.83
CA MET A 211 0.57 -2.69 -6.64
C MET A 211 1.78 -3.40 -6.04
N VAL A 212 2.48 -2.72 -5.12
CA VAL A 212 3.72 -3.21 -4.52
C VAL A 212 3.42 -4.03 -3.26
N SER A 213 3.84 -5.29 -3.23
CA SER A 213 3.50 -6.25 -2.17
C SER A 213 1.97 -6.37 -2.00
N ASN A 214 1.31 -6.88 -3.03
CA ASN A 214 -0.15 -6.77 -3.18
C ASN A 214 -0.95 -7.65 -2.20
N THR A 215 -1.66 -7.01 -1.28
CA THR A 215 -2.50 -7.66 -0.26
C THR A 215 -4.00 -7.68 -0.58
N SER A 216 -4.41 -7.18 -1.75
CA SER A 216 -5.83 -7.01 -2.12
C SER A 216 -6.65 -8.31 -2.02
N ARG A 217 -6.08 -9.47 -2.41
CA ARG A 217 -6.76 -10.77 -2.27
C ARG A 217 -7.06 -11.15 -0.84
N LEU A 218 -6.19 -10.72 0.08
CA LEU A 218 -6.32 -11.02 1.48
C LEU A 218 -7.32 -10.08 2.15
N LEU A 219 -7.30 -8.79 1.82
CA LEU A 219 -7.91 -7.76 2.65
C LEU A 219 -9.03 -6.94 2.01
N HIS A 220 -9.41 -7.17 0.74
CA HIS A 220 -10.49 -6.42 0.09
C HIS A 220 -11.77 -6.39 0.93
N THR A 221 -12.45 -5.24 0.90
CA THR A 221 -13.67 -4.97 1.67
C THR A 221 -14.86 -4.62 0.80
N THR A 222 -14.67 -4.56 -0.52
CA THR A 222 -15.72 -4.28 -1.51
C THR A 222 -16.56 -5.53 -1.80
N ASP A 223 -17.66 -5.32 -2.53
CA ASP A 223 -18.57 -6.37 -2.99
C ASP A 223 -17.93 -7.30 -4.05
N LYS A 224 -16.87 -6.82 -4.72
CA LYS A 224 -16.13 -7.55 -5.74
C LYS A 224 -14.70 -7.83 -5.29
N GLY A 225 -14.30 -9.10 -5.36
CA GLY A 225 -12.91 -9.48 -5.18
C GLY A 225 -12.01 -8.86 -6.26
N PRO A 226 -10.68 -8.85 -6.05
CA PRO A 226 -9.78 -8.09 -6.92
C PRO A 226 -9.61 -8.64 -8.34
N TYR A 227 -10.12 -9.84 -8.62
CA TYR A 227 -10.18 -10.40 -9.98
C TYR A 227 -11.47 -10.06 -10.73
N GLU A 228 -12.50 -9.59 -10.01
CA GLU A 228 -13.83 -9.26 -10.55
C GLU A 228 -14.09 -7.75 -10.58
N SER A 229 -13.22 -6.95 -9.97
CA SER A 229 -13.36 -5.50 -9.87
C SER A 229 -13.06 -4.80 -11.21
N LEU A 230 -13.37 -3.50 -11.26
CA LEU A 230 -12.96 -2.63 -12.37
C LEU A 230 -11.50 -2.20 -12.28
N VAL A 231 -10.76 -2.56 -11.22
CA VAL A 231 -9.35 -2.19 -11.04
C VAL A 231 -8.46 -3.14 -11.84
N ARG A 232 -8.49 -2.94 -13.16
CA ARG A 232 -7.81 -3.72 -14.18
C ARG A 232 -7.62 -2.86 -15.43
N PRO A 233 -6.80 -3.29 -16.40
CA PRO A 233 -6.68 -2.61 -17.68
C PRO A 233 -8.02 -2.51 -18.42
N TYR A 234 -8.28 -1.35 -19.02
CA TYR A 234 -9.41 -1.16 -19.91
C TYR A 234 -9.16 -1.89 -21.23
N ARG A 235 -10.09 -2.74 -21.65
CA ARG A 235 -10.00 -3.43 -22.95
C ARG A 235 -11.03 -2.97 -23.96
N SER A 236 -12.25 -2.72 -23.50
CA SER A 236 -13.34 -2.27 -24.35
C SER A 236 -14.50 -1.74 -23.51
N VAL A 237 -15.50 -1.17 -24.17
CA VAL A 237 -16.75 -0.74 -23.52
C VAL A 237 -17.46 -1.93 -22.84
N ALA A 238 -17.34 -3.14 -23.39
CA ALA A 238 -17.93 -4.36 -22.82
C ALA A 238 -17.07 -4.95 -21.68
N SER A 239 -15.79 -4.58 -21.59
CA SER A 239 -14.87 -4.98 -20.54
C SER A 239 -14.13 -3.74 -20.01
N PRO A 240 -14.85 -2.86 -19.28
CA PRO A 240 -14.26 -1.65 -18.75
C PRO A 240 -13.19 -1.98 -17.69
N GLY A 241 -12.26 -1.05 -17.53
CA GLY A 241 -11.18 -1.07 -16.56
C GLY A 241 -10.81 0.35 -16.15
N ALA A 242 -10.25 0.51 -14.96
CA ALA A 242 -9.92 1.79 -14.34
C ALA A 242 -8.53 2.31 -14.74
N CYS A 243 -7.76 1.56 -15.52
CA CYS A 243 -6.41 1.95 -15.93
C CYS A 243 -6.07 1.52 -17.35
N ALA A 244 -5.04 2.14 -17.95
CA ALA A 244 -4.42 1.64 -19.16
C ALA A 244 -3.46 0.48 -18.83
N SER A 245 -2.59 0.64 -17.83
CA SER A 245 -1.64 -0.39 -17.42
C SER A 245 -1.72 -0.78 -15.95
N PHE A 246 -1.47 -2.05 -15.64
CA PHE A 246 -1.51 -2.58 -14.28
C PHE A 246 -0.23 -3.35 -13.94
N TYR A 247 0.44 -2.97 -12.86
CA TYR A 247 1.67 -3.60 -12.41
C TYR A 247 1.46 -4.27 -11.05
N ASN A 248 1.65 -5.59 -11.00
CA ASN A 248 1.73 -6.33 -9.74
C ASN A 248 3.20 -6.61 -9.42
N ILE A 249 3.71 -6.00 -8.35
CA ILE A 249 5.13 -5.99 -8.01
C ILE A 249 5.34 -6.76 -6.70
N ASP A 250 5.99 -7.91 -6.78
CA ASP A 250 6.23 -8.79 -5.64
C ASP A 250 7.72 -9.03 -5.43
N HIS A 251 8.16 -9.09 -4.18
CA HIS A 251 9.52 -9.47 -3.85
C HIS A 251 9.58 -10.93 -3.41
N ARG A 252 10.51 -11.71 -3.96
CA ARG A 252 10.59 -13.17 -3.71
C ARG A 252 10.67 -13.55 -2.24
N TRP A 253 11.31 -12.71 -1.42
CA TRP A 253 11.52 -12.96 0.00
C TRP A 253 10.62 -12.15 0.92
N ASP A 254 9.78 -11.25 0.39
CA ASP A 254 8.88 -10.46 1.23
C ASP A 254 7.70 -11.32 1.70
N PRO A 255 7.60 -11.63 3.01
CA PRO A 255 6.57 -12.53 3.52
C PRO A 255 5.14 -12.00 3.32
N VAL A 256 4.94 -10.67 3.27
CA VAL A 256 3.61 -10.07 3.13
C VAL A 256 3.01 -10.44 1.77
N SER A 257 3.79 -10.26 0.70
CA SER A 257 3.39 -10.63 -0.67
C SER A 257 3.09 -12.12 -0.85
N LYS A 258 3.53 -13.00 0.06
CA LYS A 258 3.37 -14.46 -0.07
C LYS A 258 2.10 -14.99 0.58
N VAL A 259 1.46 -14.22 1.44
CA VAL A 259 0.20 -14.64 2.07
C VAL A 259 -0.96 -14.39 1.08
N LYS A 260 -1.44 -15.46 0.44
CA LYS A 260 -2.51 -15.42 -0.57
C LYS A 260 -2.17 -14.46 -1.75
N PRO A 261 -1.08 -14.73 -2.48
CA PRO A 261 -0.52 -13.80 -3.48
C PRO A 261 -1.55 -13.48 -4.57
N PHE A 262 -1.59 -12.22 -5.01
CA PHE A 262 -2.27 -11.84 -6.25
C PHE A 262 -1.45 -12.32 -7.44
N ARG A 263 -2.08 -13.00 -8.40
CA ARG A 263 -1.42 -13.57 -9.58
C ARG A 263 -2.17 -13.13 -10.82
N LEU A 264 -1.47 -12.45 -11.72
CA LEU A 264 -2.07 -11.97 -12.98
C LEU A 264 -2.52 -13.12 -13.89
N ALA A 265 -1.81 -14.25 -13.89
CA ALA A 265 -2.20 -15.43 -14.67
C ALA A 265 -3.58 -15.99 -14.27
N ASP A 266 -3.95 -15.82 -12.99
CA ASP A 266 -5.27 -16.21 -12.48
C ASP A 266 -6.33 -15.14 -12.78
N ALA A 267 -5.90 -13.96 -13.25
CA ALA A 267 -6.75 -12.79 -13.45
C ALA A 267 -7.16 -12.65 -14.93
N TRP A 268 -8.38 -12.14 -15.13
CA TRP A 268 -8.85 -11.51 -16.37
C TRP A 268 -8.73 -12.31 -17.68
N GLY A 269 -8.83 -13.64 -17.60
CA GLY A 269 -9.04 -14.51 -18.76
C GLY A 269 -7.80 -14.71 -19.65
N GLY A 270 -6.59 -14.56 -19.09
CA GLY A 270 -5.33 -14.92 -19.74
C GLY A 270 -4.70 -13.87 -20.67
N ASP A 271 -5.48 -12.91 -21.17
CA ASP A 271 -4.95 -11.76 -21.89
C ASP A 271 -4.42 -10.72 -20.90
N THR A 272 -3.12 -10.66 -20.72
CA THR A 272 -2.47 -9.76 -19.75
C THR A 272 -1.54 -8.77 -20.46
N SER A 273 -1.81 -8.44 -21.73
CA SER A 273 -0.95 -7.54 -22.53
C SER A 273 -0.63 -6.24 -21.80
N ASP A 274 -1.62 -5.67 -21.13
CA ASP A 274 -1.52 -4.39 -20.42
C ASP A 274 -1.37 -4.58 -18.89
N ALA A 275 -1.06 -5.81 -18.45
CA ALA A 275 -0.83 -6.13 -17.06
C ALA A 275 0.49 -6.89 -16.86
N THR A 276 1.38 -6.35 -16.05
CA THR A 276 2.74 -6.89 -15.89
C THR A 276 2.97 -7.38 -14.47
N GLN A 277 3.47 -8.62 -14.36
CA GLN A 277 3.99 -9.16 -13.09
C GLN A 277 5.47 -8.82 -13.04
N ILE A 278 5.90 -8.09 -12.00
CA ILE A 278 7.30 -7.81 -11.73
C ILE A 278 7.68 -8.56 -10.45
N ASP A 279 8.42 -9.65 -10.60
CA ASP A 279 9.03 -10.36 -9.47
C ASP A 279 10.48 -9.88 -9.28
N VAL A 280 10.77 -9.31 -8.11
CA VAL A 280 12.11 -8.82 -7.74
C VAL A 280 12.79 -9.74 -6.72
N GLU A 281 14.11 -9.83 -6.79
CA GLU A 281 14.92 -10.73 -5.94
C GLU A 281 16.22 -10.08 -5.41
N HIS A 282 16.28 -8.75 -5.36
CA HIS A 282 17.45 -8.03 -4.86
C HIS A 282 17.33 -7.73 -3.37
N VAL A 283 18.45 -7.67 -2.65
CA VAL A 283 18.49 -7.32 -1.21
C VAL A 283 19.56 -6.23 -1.01
N TYR A 284 19.12 -4.98 -1.04
CA TYR A 284 19.94 -3.81 -0.65
C TYR A 284 19.72 -3.43 0.81
N GLN A 285 18.52 -3.71 1.33
CA GLN A 285 18.15 -3.37 2.70
C GLN A 285 17.68 -4.60 3.48
N VAL A 286 17.80 -4.53 4.81
CA VAL A 286 17.26 -5.54 5.73
C VAL A 286 15.74 -5.59 5.65
N ASN A 287 15.11 -4.40 5.55
CA ASN A 287 13.68 -4.30 5.37
C ASN A 287 13.32 -4.45 3.90
N ILE A 288 13.30 -5.69 3.43
CA ILE A 288 12.90 -6.05 2.06
C ILE A 288 11.43 -5.71 1.74
N HIS A 289 10.63 -5.43 2.77
CA HIS A 289 9.24 -4.98 2.64
C HIS A 289 9.13 -3.45 2.55
N ALA A 290 10.23 -2.69 2.65
CA ALA A 290 10.17 -1.23 2.52
C ALA A 290 9.85 -0.83 1.06
N LEU A 291 8.97 0.15 0.86
CA LEU A 291 8.60 0.60 -0.49
C LEU A 291 9.83 1.09 -1.28
N ASP A 292 10.68 1.90 -0.68
CA ASP A 292 11.91 2.38 -1.30
C ASP A 292 12.83 1.22 -1.72
N HIS A 293 12.92 0.14 -0.94
CA HIS A 293 13.66 -1.05 -1.33
C HIS A 293 13.13 -1.66 -2.65
N TYR A 294 11.82 -1.66 -2.88
CA TYR A 294 11.26 -2.09 -4.18
C TYR A 294 11.62 -1.13 -5.31
N LEU A 295 11.51 0.18 -5.06
CA LEU A 295 11.73 1.24 -6.05
C LEU A 295 13.20 1.32 -6.52
N MET A 296 14.14 0.79 -5.74
CA MET A 296 15.54 0.67 -6.16
C MET A 296 15.72 -0.25 -7.39
N ASN A 297 14.78 -1.16 -7.67
CA ASN A 297 14.91 -2.08 -8.81
C ASN A 297 14.63 -1.39 -10.15
N PRO A 298 15.53 -1.51 -11.16
CA PRO A 298 15.30 -0.95 -12.49
C PRO A 298 13.99 -1.36 -13.14
N LYS A 299 13.54 -2.60 -12.97
CA LYS A 299 12.25 -3.05 -13.51
C LYS A 299 11.07 -2.28 -12.92
N VAL A 300 11.19 -1.83 -11.67
CA VAL A 300 10.12 -1.15 -10.94
C VAL A 300 10.10 0.33 -11.29
N HIS A 301 11.23 1.04 -11.18
CA HIS A 301 11.22 2.48 -11.47
C HIS A 301 11.13 2.79 -12.97
N ALA A 302 11.69 1.97 -13.86
CA ALA A 302 11.48 2.15 -15.30
C ALA A 302 10.00 2.03 -15.68
N ALA A 303 9.24 1.14 -15.03
CA ALA A 303 7.79 1.06 -15.20
C ALA A 303 7.04 2.32 -14.73
N ILE A 304 7.59 3.05 -13.77
CA ILE A 304 7.02 4.33 -13.35
C ILE A 304 7.39 5.42 -14.37
N PHE A 305 8.67 5.49 -14.74
CA PHE A 305 9.18 6.52 -15.64
C PHE A 305 8.60 6.38 -17.05
N GLY A 306 8.58 5.19 -17.63
CA GLY A 306 8.06 4.97 -18.99
C GLY A 306 6.58 5.31 -19.17
N HIS A 307 5.80 5.39 -18.10
CA HIS A 307 4.41 5.85 -18.16
C HIS A 307 4.26 7.34 -17.88
N LEU A 308 5.02 7.88 -16.92
CA LEU A 308 4.75 9.21 -16.34
C LEU A 308 5.83 10.26 -16.64
N ALA A 309 7.06 9.87 -16.95
CA ALA A 309 8.10 10.77 -17.39
C ALA A 309 8.05 10.90 -18.92
N GLY A 310 7.91 12.12 -19.43
CA GLY A 310 7.88 12.39 -20.86
C GLY A 310 9.26 12.28 -21.52
N SER A 311 10.35 12.37 -20.75
CA SER A 311 11.71 12.17 -21.25
C SER A 311 12.12 10.71 -21.38
N PHE A 312 11.43 9.79 -20.69
CA PHE A 312 11.84 8.39 -20.60
C PHE A 312 11.36 7.60 -21.82
N ASP A 313 12.30 7.10 -22.61
CA ASP A 313 12.05 6.51 -23.92
C ASP A 313 12.35 4.99 -23.96
N PRO A 314 12.11 4.29 -25.09
CA PRO A 314 12.39 2.86 -25.21
C PRO A 314 13.85 2.46 -25.00
N ASP A 315 14.83 3.32 -25.31
CA ASP A 315 16.24 2.99 -25.12
C ASP A 315 16.59 2.98 -23.61
N ASP A 316 15.94 3.85 -22.83
CA ASP A 316 16.07 3.86 -21.35
C ASP A 316 15.48 2.57 -20.71
N TRP A 317 14.45 1.98 -21.33
CA TRP A 317 13.91 0.69 -20.90
C TRP A 317 14.92 -0.44 -21.11
N ASP A 318 15.56 -0.48 -22.27
CA ASP A 318 16.60 -1.45 -22.59
C ASP A 318 17.78 -1.30 -21.61
N GLU A 319 18.17 -0.06 -21.28
CA GLU A 319 19.19 0.22 -20.27
C GLU A 319 18.78 -0.31 -18.88
N ALA A 320 17.53 -0.09 -18.46
CA ALA A 320 16.99 -0.61 -17.21
C ALA A 320 17.04 -2.14 -17.15
N GLU A 321 16.70 -2.82 -18.24
CA GLU A 321 16.79 -4.27 -18.34
C GLU A 321 18.24 -4.77 -18.34
N GLU A 322 19.14 -4.09 -19.07
CA GLU A 322 20.57 -4.39 -19.09
C GLU A 322 21.16 -4.28 -17.68
N ARG A 323 20.79 -3.26 -16.90
CA ARG A 323 21.28 -3.10 -15.51
C ARG A 323 20.95 -4.31 -14.65
N VAL A 324 19.76 -4.89 -14.83
CA VAL A 324 19.32 -6.08 -14.07
C VAL A 324 20.02 -7.35 -14.55
N THR A 325 20.24 -7.49 -15.86
CA THR A 325 20.81 -8.71 -16.46
C THR A 325 22.33 -8.76 -16.42
N SER A 326 23.01 -7.63 -16.62
CA SER A 326 24.47 -7.49 -16.57
C SER A 326 25.05 -7.67 -15.17
N GLY A 327 24.21 -7.62 -14.12
CA GLY A 327 24.63 -7.70 -12.73
C GLY A 327 25.29 -6.42 -12.19
N THR A 328 25.30 -5.35 -13.00
CA THR A 328 25.67 -4.00 -12.53
C THR A 328 24.72 -3.54 -11.42
N PHE A 329 23.43 -3.83 -11.57
CA PHE A 329 22.50 -3.87 -10.45
C PHE A 329 22.76 -5.14 -9.64
N LYS A 330 23.60 -5.03 -8.62
CA LYS A 330 23.98 -6.16 -7.78
C LYS A 330 22.76 -6.74 -7.07
N ARG A 331 22.65 -8.06 -7.07
CA ARG A 331 21.60 -8.74 -6.28
C ARG A 331 21.69 -8.42 -4.78
N TRP A 332 22.87 -8.05 -4.31
CA TRP A 332 23.16 -7.64 -2.94
C TRP A 332 23.77 -6.24 -2.98
N GLY A 333 23.34 -5.35 -2.09
CA GLY A 333 23.97 -4.04 -1.98
C GLY A 333 25.49 -4.14 -1.79
N PRO A 334 26.27 -3.15 -2.27
CA PRO A 334 27.73 -3.16 -2.14
C PRO A 334 28.20 -3.33 -0.68
N ASP A 335 27.37 -2.88 0.26
CA ASP A 335 27.61 -2.97 1.70
C ASP A 335 26.77 -4.05 2.40
N PHE A 336 25.98 -4.84 1.66
CA PHE A 336 25.14 -5.89 2.24
C PHE A 336 25.92 -7.20 2.39
N ASP A 337 26.60 -7.34 3.53
CA ASP A 337 27.19 -8.62 3.94
C ASP A 337 26.10 -9.52 4.53
N LEU A 338 25.56 -10.41 3.69
CA LEU A 338 24.55 -11.39 4.06
C LEU A 338 25.00 -12.28 5.24
N GLU A 339 26.28 -12.65 5.31
CA GLU A 339 26.78 -13.53 6.37
C GLU A 339 26.93 -12.77 7.68
N ALA A 340 27.44 -11.54 7.66
CA ALA A 340 27.43 -10.67 8.83
C ALA A 340 25.99 -10.45 9.34
N LYS A 341 25.02 -10.24 8.45
CA LYS A 341 23.61 -10.04 8.84
C LYS A 341 22.96 -11.30 9.37
N LYS A 342 23.20 -12.47 8.76
CA LYS A 342 22.78 -13.77 9.30
C LYS A 342 23.35 -13.99 10.69
N GLN A 343 24.63 -13.66 10.89
CA GLN A 343 25.27 -13.79 12.20
C GLN A 343 24.66 -12.84 13.23
N GLU A 344 24.38 -11.59 12.87
CA GLU A 344 23.68 -10.64 13.73
C GLU A 344 22.29 -11.15 14.13
N LEU A 345 21.50 -11.66 13.17
CA LEU A 345 20.18 -12.22 13.44
C LEU A 345 20.24 -13.46 14.33
N ARG A 346 21.21 -14.35 14.11
CA ARG A 346 21.48 -15.50 14.99
C ARG A 346 21.78 -15.03 16.41
N ASN A 347 22.65 -14.04 16.56
CA ASN A 347 23.01 -13.49 17.87
C ASN A 347 21.78 -12.86 18.57
N LYS A 348 20.93 -12.12 17.84
CA LYS A 348 19.69 -11.54 18.37
C LYS A 348 18.67 -12.61 18.78
N LEU A 349 18.51 -13.64 17.96
CA LEU A 349 17.62 -14.76 18.26
C LEU A 349 18.12 -15.52 19.49
N GLN A 350 19.42 -15.80 19.57
CA GLN A 350 20.03 -16.44 20.73
C GLN A 350 19.82 -15.60 21.99
N ALA A 351 20.06 -14.29 21.93
CA ALA A 351 19.82 -13.39 23.07
C ALA A 351 18.34 -13.38 23.51
N LYS A 352 17.37 -13.44 22.58
CA LYS A 352 15.95 -13.57 22.91
C LYS A 352 15.62 -14.91 23.53
N VAL A 353 16.22 -16.00 23.03
CA VAL A 353 16.08 -17.34 23.60
C VAL A 353 16.64 -17.38 25.01
N ASP A 354 17.85 -16.84 25.23
CA ASP A 354 18.48 -16.78 26.56
C ASP A 354 17.67 -15.93 27.54
N ALA A 355 17.13 -14.79 27.08
CA ALA A 355 16.24 -13.96 27.89
C ALA A 355 14.93 -14.67 28.26
N ALA A 356 14.31 -15.39 27.31
CA ALA A 356 13.11 -16.17 27.57
C ALA A 356 13.38 -17.37 28.50
N LEU A 357 14.52 -18.03 28.35
CA LEU A 357 14.95 -19.13 29.22
C LEU A 357 15.34 -18.64 30.62
N GLY A 358 15.87 -17.41 30.73
CA GLY A 358 16.14 -16.73 32.00
C GLY A 358 14.86 -16.27 32.73
N ASP A 359 13.71 -16.27 32.05
CA ASP A 359 12.43 -16.02 32.70
C ASP A 359 12.02 -17.27 33.49
N SER A 360 12.04 -17.13 34.82
CA SER A 360 11.71 -18.17 35.82
C SER A 360 10.42 -18.98 35.54
N ARG A 361 9.53 -18.48 34.67
CA ARG A 361 8.32 -19.16 34.23
C ARG A 361 8.59 -20.39 33.35
N ILE A 362 9.64 -20.37 32.51
CA ILE A 362 9.99 -21.52 31.65
C ILE A 362 10.63 -22.64 32.47
N GLU A 363 11.45 -22.33 33.47
CA GLU A 363 11.97 -23.34 34.39
C GLU A 363 10.85 -23.97 35.24
N LYS A 364 9.87 -23.19 35.69
CA LYS A 364 8.67 -23.72 36.37
C LYS A 364 7.85 -24.66 35.49
N LEU A 365 7.76 -24.36 34.19
CA LEU A 365 7.10 -25.21 33.19
C LEU A 365 7.89 -26.50 32.91
N ARG A 366 9.24 -26.42 32.89
CA ARG A 366 10.12 -27.60 32.78
C ARG A 366 10.02 -28.50 34.02
N GLU A 367 10.01 -27.94 35.23
CA GLU A 367 9.78 -28.70 36.47
C GLU A 367 8.40 -29.37 36.48
N LEU A 368 7.34 -28.66 36.09
CA LEU A 368 6.00 -29.23 35.97
C LEU A 368 5.93 -30.36 34.94
N LEU A 369 6.55 -30.20 33.77
CA LEU A 369 6.63 -31.25 32.75
C LEU A 369 7.45 -32.47 33.22
N ALA A 370 8.50 -32.26 34.01
CA ALA A 370 9.28 -33.34 34.61
C ALA A 370 8.48 -34.11 35.67
N GLN A 371 7.69 -33.41 36.49
CA GLN A 371 6.79 -34.03 37.48
C GLN A 371 5.67 -34.84 36.80
N VAL A 372 5.11 -34.33 35.70
CA VAL A 372 4.07 -35.04 34.92
C VAL A 372 4.63 -36.29 34.22
N LYS A 373 5.91 -36.29 33.82
CA LYS A 373 6.57 -37.47 33.23
C LYS A 373 6.99 -38.53 34.25
N ALA A 374 7.02 -38.18 35.54
CA ALA A 374 7.36 -39.10 36.63
C ALA A 374 6.11 -39.78 37.23
N LEU A 375 4.92 -39.36 36.82
CA LEU A 375 3.65 -40.06 36.98
C LEU A 375 3.43 -41.00 35.79
#